data_AF-A0A9D3RPA2-F1
#
_entry.id   AF-A0A9D3RPA2-F1
#
_cell.length_a   1.000
_cell.length_b   1.000
_cell.length_c   1.000
_cell.angle_alpha   90.00
_cell.angle_beta   90.00
_cell.angle_gamma   90.00
#
_symmetry.space_group_name_H-M   'P 1'
#
loop_
_entity.id
_entity.type
_entity.pdbx_description
1 polymer ?
#
loop_
_entity_poly.entity_id
_entity_poly.type
_entity_poly.pdbx_seq_one_letter_code
_entity_poly.pdbx_strand_id
1 'polypeptide(L)'
;MDYEDQVREVVSNAQFGDLIEFSYPIGYSHWGVYDDDGHVIHFAVADEGRLKSVVRGYIQTVFPVCGDLLLGETKIRRQLVADVNVPSGSNVMITNNRHARHKSSEEEIRRRRDALLERELTYKLFTLNCEHFATFVRFGQAVCNQIPGKSKNVECQEA
;
A
#
# COMPACT_ATOMS: atom_id res chain seq x y z
N MET A 1 -0.42 -3.37 22.74
CA MET A 1 -1.60 -3.20 21.90
C MET A 1 -1.56 -4.30 20.87
N ASP A 2 -2.59 -5.14 20.80
CA ASP A 2 -2.67 -6.17 19.78
C ASP A 2 -3.05 -5.58 18.41
N TYR A 3 -2.98 -6.37 17.34
CA TYR A 3 -3.26 -5.87 15.99
C TYR A 3 -4.71 -5.41 15.82
N GLU A 4 -5.66 -6.07 16.49
CA GLU A 4 -7.08 -5.74 16.42
C GLU A 4 -7.40 -4.39 17.09
N ASP A 5 -6.74 -4.10 18.22
CA ASP A 5 -6.79 -2.79 18.87
C ASP A 5 -6.26 -1.69 17.94
N GLN A 6 -5.14 -1.94 17.24
CA GLN A 6 -4.56 -1.00 16.29
C GLN A 6 -5.52 -0.74 15.11
N VAL A 7 -6.15 -1.78 14.58
CA VAL A 7 -7.18 -1.65 13.53
C VAL A 7 -8.35 -0.80 14.04
N ARG A 8 -8.85 -1.07 15.26
CA ARG A 8 -9.93 -0.27 15.86
C ARG A 8 -9.54 1.20 16.03
N GLU A 9 -8.32 1.47 16.47
CA GLU A 9 -7.81 2.83 16.63
C GLU A 9 -7.73 3.54 15.28
N VAL A 10 -7.22 2.87 14.24
CA VAL A 10 -7.16 3.40 12.88
C VAL A 10 -8.56 3.70 12.36
N VAL A 11 -9.50 2.75 12.45
CA VAL A 11 -10.88 2.93 11.94
C VAL A 11 -11.61 4.06 12.68
N SER A 12 -11.32 4.26 13.97
CA SER A 12 -11.97 5.31 14.78
C SER A 12 -11.42 6.71 14.54
N ASN A 13 -10.14 6.83 14.15
CA ASN A 13 -9.44 8.11 14.08
C ASN A 13 -9.07 8.54 12.65
N ALA A 14 -9.04 7.62 11.68
CA ALA A 14 -8.66 7.93 10.32
C ALA A 14 -9.72 8.81 9.65
N GLN A 15 -9.25 9.76 8.85
CA GLN A 15 -10.07 10.59 7.99
C GLN A 15 -9.88 10.20 6.54
N PHE A 16 -10.89 10.46 5.71
CA PHE A 16 -10.80 10.25 4.27
C PHE A 16 -9.48 10.81 3.70
N GLY A 17 -8.76 9.99 2.94
CA GLY A 17 -7.49 10.36 2.33
C GLY A 17 -6.25 10.16 3.20
N ASP A 18 -6.38 9.72 4.45
CA ASP A 18 -5.24 9.40 5.32
C ASP A 18 -4.42 8.22 4.83
N LEU A 19 -3.10 8.33 4.95
CA LEU A 19 -2.21 7.22 4.63
C LEU A 19 -2.27 6.19 5.75
N ILE A 20 -2.63 4.96 5.39
CA ILE A 20 -2.59 3.82 6.30
C ILE A 20 -1.32 3.04 6.00
N GLU A 21 -0.48 2.91 7.01
CA GLU A 21 0.77 2.19 6.96
C GLU A 21 0.62 0.84 7.66
N PHE A 22 0.89 -0.23 6.92
CA PHE A 22 1.02 -1.58 7.45
C PHE A 22 2.52 -1.90 7.55
N SER A 23 3.10 -1.63 8.72
CA SER A 23 4.53 -1.77 9.00
C SER A 23 4.88 -3.23 9.28
N TYR A 24 5.70 -3.84 8.43
CA TYR A 24 6.15 -5.22 8.56
C TYR A 24 7.42 -5.29 9.42
N PRO A 25 7.64 -6.40 10.14
CA PRO A 25 8.78 -6.55 11.06
C PRO A 25 10.16 -6.52 10.37
N ILE A 26 10.20 -6.61 9.04
CA ILE A 26 11.42 -6.64 8.22
C ILE A 26 11.88 -5.25 7.72
N GLY A 27 11.26 -4.16 8.20
CA GLY A 27 11.64 -2.80 7.80
C GLY A 27 11.06 -2.35 6.44
N TYR A 28 10.01 -3.02 6.00
CA TYR A 28 9.18 -2.65 4.85
C TYR A 28 7.76 -2.34 5.33
N SER A 29 7.06 -1.49 4.62
CA SER A 29 5.67 -1.14 4.88
C SER A 29 4.83 -1.25 3.62
N HIS A 30 3.68 -1.90 3.75
CA HIS A 30 2.59 -1.78 2.79
C HIS A 30 1.77 -0.53 3.06
N TRP A 31 1.17 0.04 2.02
CA TRP A 31 0.51 1.34 2.10
C TRP A 31 -0.85 1.32 1.39
N GLY A 32 -1.78 2.05 1.96
CA GLY A 32 -3.06 2.37 1.35
C GLY A 32 -3.55 3.75 1.77
N VAL A 33 -4.70 4.14 1.24
CA VAL A 33 -5.39 5.39 1.59
C VAL A 33 -6.73 5.04 2.21
N TYR A 34 -7.04 5.62 3.37
CA TYR A 34 -8.32 5.44 4.03
C TYR A 34 -9.46 6.01 3.18
N ASP A 35 -10.50 5.21 2.96
CA ASP A 35 -11.62 5.48 2.05
C ASP A 35 -12.97 5.33 2.77
N ASP A 36 -13.04 5.90 3.97
CA ASP A 36 -14.21 5.94 4.86
C ASP A 36 -14.75 4.54 5.25
N ASP A 37 -15.67 4.50 6.22
CA ASP A 37 -16.38 3.29 6.66
C ASP A 37 -15.46 2.11 7.03
N GLY A 38 -14.28 2.37 7.60
CA GLY A 38 -13.30 1.33 7.94
C GLY A 38 -12.61 0.69 6.74
N HIS A 39 -12.70 1.29 5.55
CA HIS A 39 -12.08 0.79 4.34
C HIS A 39 -10.78 1.50 4.00
N VAL A 40 -9.91 0.78 3.31
CA VAL A 40 -8.68 1.27 2.71
C VAL A 40 -8.66 0.91 1.24
N ILE A 41 -8.24 1.84 0.39
CA ILE A 41 -7.87 1.55 -0.98
C ILE A 41 -6.37 1.27 -1.04
N HIS A 42 -5.98 0.13 -1.60
CA HIS A 42 -4.59 -0.27 -1.71
C HIS A 42 -4.37 -1.19 -2.92
N PHE A 43 -3.11 -1.38 -3.27
CA PHE A 43 -2.75 -2.46 -4.19
C PHE A 43 -2.89 -3.82 -3.49
N ALA A 44 -3.63 -4.73 -4.11
CA ALA A 44 -3.77 -6.11 -3.70
C ALA A 44 -3.38 -7.04 -4.85
N VAL A 45 -2.76 -8.17 -4.52
CA VAL A 45 -2.47 -9.24 -5.49
C VAL A 45 -3.78 -9.98 -5.79
N ALA A 46 -4.10 -10.22 -7.07
CA ALA A 46 -5.23 -11.06 -7.45
C ALA A 46 -4.95 -12.54 -7.12
N ASP A 47 -5.98 -13.24 -6.65
CA ASP A 47 -5.89 -14.61 -6.12
C ASP A 47 -5.33 -15.64 -7.13
N GLU A 48 -4.59 -16.61 -6.60
CA GLU A 48 -3.65 -17.48 -7.32
C GLU A 48 -4.31 -18.56 -8.18
N GLY A 49 -4.38 -18.33 -9.49
CA GLY A 49 -4.61 -19.38 -10.49
C GLY A 49 -3.45 -19.48 -11.49
N ARG A 50 -2.52 -20.43 -11.28
CA ARG A 50 -1.58 -21.02 -12.28
C ARG A 50 -0.11 -20.55 -12.41
N LEU A 51 0.58 -20.00 -11.40
CA LEU A 51 2.05 -19.81 -11.54
C LEU A 51 2.89 -20.16 -10.31
N LYS A 52 2.64 -21.34 -9.73
CA LYS A 52 3.47 -21.89 -8.64
C LYS A 52 4.56 -22.82 -9.22
N SER A 53 5.81 -22.38 -9.26
CA SER A 53 6.97 -23.23 -8.91
C SER A 53 8.30 -22.48 -9.02
N VAL A 54 8.60 -21.83 -10.17
CA VAL A 54 9.98 -21.37 -10.45
C VAL A 54 10.34 -20.08 -9.71
N VAL A 55 9.39 -19.15 -9.55
CA VAL A 55 9.70 -17.81 -9.01
C VAL A 55 9.64 -17.75 -7.47
N ARG A 56 8.92 -18.69 -6.85
CA ARG A 56 8.94 -18.89 -5.39
C ARG A 56 10.36 -19.11 -4.87
N GLY A 57 11.19 -19.84 -5.63
CA GLY A 57 12.58 -20.11 -5.27
C GLY A 57 13.48 -18.87 -5.25
N TYR A 58 13.21 -17.86 -6.08
CA TYR A 58 14.03 -16.64 -6.17
C TYR A 58 13.57 -15.56 -5.18
N ILE A 59 12.27 -15.47 -4.90
CA ILE A 59 11.75 -14.52 -3.90
C ILE A 59 12.02 -15.02 -2.48
N GLN A 60 11.99 -16.34 -2.25
CA GLN A 60 12.28 -16.94 -0.95
C GLN A 60 13.77 -16.87 -0.55
N THR A 61 14.69 -16.70 -1.51
CA THR A 61 16.12 -16.49 -1.23
C THR A 61 16.47 -15.03 -0.93
N VAL A 62 15.69 -14.07 -1.42
CA VAL A 62 15.95 -12.63 -1.21
C VAL A 62 15.10 -12.07 -0.06
N PHE A 63 13.87 -12.57 0.14
CA PHE A 63 12.95 -12.15 1.21
C PHE A 63 12.16 -13.36 1.76
N PRO A 64 12.66 -14.07 2.79
CA PRO A 64 12.09 -15.33 3.25
C PRO A 64 10.73 -15.22 3.98
N VAL A 65 10.23 -14.00 4.23
CA VAL A 65 9.04 -13.73 5.08
C VAL A 65 8.03 -12.81 4.37
N CYS A 66 7.86 -12.96 3.04
CA CYS A 66 6.72 -12.38 2.34
C CYS A 66 5.74 -13.50 2.04
N GLY A 67 4.80 -13.74 2.95
CA GLY A 67 3.57 -14.46 2.61
C GLY A 67 2.86 -13.68 1.51
N ASP A 68 2.54 -14.36 0.41
CA ASP A 68 1.71 -13.91 -0.71
C ASP A 68 2.18 -12.74 -1.61
N LEU A 69 3.41 -12.25 -1.49
CA LEU A 69 3.92 -11.26 -2.45
C LEU A 69 4.40 -11.92 -3.76
N LEU A 70 3.51 -12.63 -4.46
CA LEU A 70 3.80 -13.32 -5.72
C LEU A 70 2.96 -12.77 -6.88
N LEU A 71 3.65 -12.14 -7.84
CA LEU A 71 3.48 -12.24 -9.30
C LEU A 71 2.11 -12.68 -9.86
N GLY A 72 1.05 -11.97 -9.47
CA GLY A 72 -0.25 -11.94 -10.11
C GLY A 72 -0.54 -10.52 -10.63
N GLU A 73 -1.56 -10.38 -11.47
CA GLU A 73 -2.07 -9.05 -11.84
C GLU A 73 -2.48 -8.31 -10.55
N THR A 74 -1.79 -7.22 -10.23
CA THR A 74 -2.18 -6.37 -9.11
C THR A 74 -3.38 -5.54 -9.46
N LYS A 75 -4.42 -5.64 -8.64
CA LYS A 75 -5.62 -4.81 -8.74
C LYS A 75 -5.68 -3.86 -7.56
N ILE A 76 -6.15 -2.65 -7.84
CA ILE A 76 -6.45 -1.69 -6.78
C ILE A 76 -7.80 -2.10 -6.18
N ARG A 77 -7.79 -2.43 -4.89
CA ARG A 77 -8.98 -2.89 -4.16
C ARG A 77 -9.32 -1.92 -3.05
N ARG A 78 -10.63 -1.77 -2.83
CA ARG A 78 -11.19 -1.23 -1.59
C ARG A 78 -11.53 -2.40 -0.68
N GLN A 79 -10.93 -2.44 0.50
CA GLN A 79 -11.08 -3.54 1.45
C GLN A 79 -11.20 -3.00 2.87
N LEU A 80 -11.85 -3.72 3.78
CA LEU A 80 -11.81 -3.38 5.21
C LEU A 80 -10.36 -3.40 5.70
N VAL A 81 -9.98 -2.43 6.53
CA VAL A 81 -8.62 -2.38 7.13
C VAL A 81 -8.30 -3.69 7.86
N ALA A 82 -9.30 -4.30 8.50
CA ALA A 82 -9.19 -5.58 9.20
C ALA A 82 -8.89 -6.78 8.27
N ASP A 83 -9.32 -6.72 7.01
CA ASP A 83 -9.20 -7.85 6.08
C ASP A 83 -7.91 -7.77 5.23
N VAL A 84 -7.12 -6.70 5.38
CA VAL A 84 -5.85 -6.56 4.67
C VAL A 84 -4.88 -7.62 5.18
N ASN A 85 -4.51 -8.56 4.30
CA ASN A 85 -3.58 -9.62 4.65
C ASN A 85 -2.17 -9.05 4.91
N VAL A 86 -1.65 -9.24 6.12
CA VAL A 86 -0.31 -8.80 6.52
C VAL A 86 0.43 -9.91 7.27
N PRO A 87 1.78 -9.95 7.21
CA PRO A 87 2.56 -10.93 7.97
C PRO A 87 2.31 -10.81 9.48
N SER A 88 2.42 -11.92 10.21
CA SER A 88 2.37 -11.91 11.67
C SER A 88 3.43 -10.99 12.27
N GLY A 89 3.05 -10.22 13.29
CA GLY A 89 3.92 -9.21 13.92
C GLY A 89 3.97 -7.86 13.20
N SER A 90 3.14 -7.66 12.18
CA SER A 90 2.95 -6.35 11.55
C SER A 90 2.17 -5.41 12.47
N ASN A 91 2.33 -4.10 12.26
CA ASN A 91 1.55 -3.05 12.92
C ASN A 91 0.78 -2.22 11.89
N VAL A 92 -0.38 -1.69 12.26
CA VAL A 92 -1.16 -0.77 11.42
C VAL A 92 -1.29 0.59 12.11
N MET A 93 -1.12 1.68 11.34
CA MET A 93 -1.17 3.05 11.88
C MET A 93 -1.50 4.08 10.80
N ILE A 94 -2.00 5.25 11.23
CA ILE A 94 -2.18 6.43 10.37
C ILE A 94 -0.85 7.19 10.27
N THR A 95 -0.27 7.28 9.08
CA THR A 95 1.07 7.87 8.88
C THR A 95 1.07 8.94 7.80
N ASN A 96 0.65 10.15 8.16
CA ASN A 96 0.58 11.28 7.23
C ASN A 96 1.86 12.13 7.13
N ASN A 97 2.84 11.91 8.02
CA ASN A 97 3.99 12.79 8.22
C ASN A 97 5.32 12.23 7.67
N ARG A 98 5.30 11.07 6.99
CA ARG A 98 6.50 10.47 6.39
C ARG A 98 6.88 11.08 5.05
N HIS A 99 6.01 11.90 4.47
CA HIS A 99 6.22 12.55 3.18
C HIS A 99 6.14 14.06 3.34
N ALA A 100 7.15 14.78 2.84
CA ALA A 100 7.18 16.24 2.88
C ALA A 100 6.25 16.85 1.82
N ARG A 101 4.94 16.59 1.92
CA ARG A 101 3.88 17.00 0.98
C ARG A 101 2.59 17.37 1.72
N HIS A 102 1.82 18.28 1.14
CA HIS A 102 0.51 18.67 1.65
C HIS A 102 -0.58 17.77 1.07
N LYS A 103 -1.55 17.39 1.90
CA LYS A 103 -2.77 16.67 1.47
C LYS A 103 -3.46 17.48 0.37
N SER A 104 -3.86 16.83 -0.73
CA SER A 104 -4.74 17.44 -1.74
C SER A 104 -6.13 17.71 -1.19
N SER A 105 -6.95 18.47 -1.92
CA SER A 105 -8.37 18.62 -1.59
C SER A 105 -9.08 17.25 -1.62
N GLU A 106 -10.16 17.10 -0.86
CA GLU A 106 -10.91 15.83 -0.86
C GLU A 106 -11.47 15.52 -2.24
N GLU A 107 -11.86 16.54 -3.02
CA GLU A 107 -12.34 16.41 -4.38
C GLU A 107 -11.28 15.81 -5.31
N GLU A 108 -10.02 16.24 -5.18
CA GLU A 108 -8.91 15.69 -5.96
C GLU A 108 -8.57 14.25 -5.54
N ILE A 109 -8.60 13.97 -4.24
CA ILE A 109 -8.35 12.61 -3.72
C ILE A 109 -9.45 11.65 -4.23
N ARG A 110 -10.73 12.05 -4.14
CA ARG A 110 -11.87 11.27 -4.69
C ARG A 110 -11.69 11.05 -6.19
N ARG A 111 -11.37 12.10 -6.96
CA ARG A 111 -11.13 11.99 -8.40
C ARG A 111 -10.04 10.96 -8.73
N ARG A 112 -8.90 10.99 -8.04
CA ARG A 112 -7.80 10.04 -8.27
C ARG A 112 -8.18 8.63 -7.83
N ARG A 113 -8.86 8.51 -6.69
CA ARG A 113 -9.38 7.24 -6.18
C ARG A 113 -10.31 6.57 -7.19
N ASP A 114 -11.32 7.30 -7.67
CA ASP A 114 -12.33 6.78 -8.61
C ASP A 114 -11.71 6.43 -9.97
N ALA A 115 -10.71 7.20 -10.41
CA ALA A 115 -9.99 6.94 -11.64
C ALA A 115 -9.07 5.70 -11.59
N LEU A 116 -8.86 5.12 -10.42
CA LEU A 116 -7.93 4.01 -10.17
C LEU A 116 -8.61 2.75 -9.60
N LEU A 117 -9.71 2.92 -8.88
CA LEU A 117 -10.47 1.82 -8.28
C LEU A 117 -10.90 0.80 -9.36
N GLU A 118 -10.73 -0.49 -9.07
CA GLU A 118 -11.07 -1.63 -9.96
C GLU A 118 -10.33 -1.67 -11.31
N ARG A 119 -9.36 -0.78 -11.55
CA ARG A 119 -8.53 -0.85 -12.75
C ARG A 119 -7.44 -1.90 -12.57
N GLU A 120 -7.32 -2.74 -13.59
CA GLU A 120 -6.15 -3.58 -13.79
C GLU A 120 -5.02 -2.71 -14.32
N LEU A 121 -3.99 -2.50 -13.50
CA LEU A 121 -2.79 -1.83 -13.96
C LEU A 121 -1.78 -2.91 -14.32
N THR A 122 -1.23 -2.83 -15.53
CA THR A 122 -0.11 -3.68 -15.99
C THR A 122 1.16 -3.25 -15.26
N TYR A 123 1.17 -3.48 -13.95
CA TYR A 123 2.06 -2.81 -13.02
C TYR A 123 3.12 -3.78 -12.54
N LYS A 124 4.38 -3.42 -12.75
CA LYS A 124 5.51 -4.16 -12.17
C LYS A 124 5.67 -3.67 -10.72
N LEU A 125 5.17 -4.43 -9.74
CA LEU A 125 5.31 -4.10 -8.31
C LEU A 125 6.74 -3.73 -7.90
N PHE A 126 7.74 -4.31 -8.58
CA PHE A 126 9.15 -4.10 -8.25
C PHE A 126 9.69 -2.72 -8.64
N THR A 127 9.02 -1.98 -9.52
CA THR A 127 9.46 -0.64 -9.95
C THR A 127 8.62 0.49 -9.34
N LEU A 128 7.39 0.20 -8.92
CA LEU A 128 6.51 1.20 -8.34
C LEU A 128 5.79 0.58 -7.11
N ASN A 129 6.03 1.12 -5.93
CA ASN A 129 5.57 0.55 -4.65
C ASN A 129 4.13 0.93 -4.29
N CYS A 130 3.51 0.23 -3.33
CA CYS A 130 2.23 0.60 -2.71
C CYS A 130 2.26 2.03 -2.14
N GLU A 131 3.45 2.49 -1.70
CA GLU A 131 3.68 3.85 -1.24
C GLU A 131 3.54 4.89 -2.38
N HIS A 132 3.99 4.59 -3.60
CA HIS A 132 3.81 5.48 -4.75
C HIS A 132 2.32 5.69 -5.07
N PHE A 133 1.54 4.61 -5.01
CA PHE A 133 0.10 4.72 -5.21
C PHE A 133 -0.57 5.53 -4.11
N ALA A 134 -0.28 5.21 -2.84
CA ALA A 134 -0.92 5.91 -1.73
C ALA A 134 -0.57 7.41 -1.72
N THR A 135 0.68 7.75 -2.01
CA THR A 135 1.15 9.14 -2.14
C THR A 135 0.57 9.83 -3.37
N PHE A 136 0.46 9.15 -4.52
CA PHE A 136 -0.20 9.72 -5.70
C PHE A 136 -1.68 10.02 -5.42
N VAL A 137 -2.41 9.11 -4.78
CA VAL A 137 -3.82 9.32 -4.45
C VAL A 137 -3.95 10.53 -3.49
N ARG A 138 -3.18 10.57 -2.40
CA ARG A 138 -3.27 11.63 -1.38
C ARG A 138 -2.75 12.99 -1.84
N PHE A 139 -1.61 13.03 -2.55
CA PHE A 139 -0.87 14.26 -2.85
C PHE A 139 -0.90 14.66 -4.32
N GLY A 140 -1.24 13.73 -5.22
CA GLY A 140 -1.09 13.91 -6.68
C GLY A 140 0.31 13.65 -7.21
N GLN A 141 1.25 13.32 -6.33
CA GLN A 141 2.65 13.03 -6.67
C GLN A 141 3.05 11.68 -6.11
N ALA A 142 3.62 10.82 -6.98
CA ALA A 142 4.09 9.51 -6.58
C ALA A 142 5.48 9.61 -5.92
N VAL A 143 5.55 9.37 -4.62
CA VAL A 143 6.77 9.43 -3.80
C VAL A 143 6.98 8.10 -3.07
N CYS A 144 8.23 7.65 -2.94
CA CYS A 144 8.57 6.48 -2.14
C CYS A 144 9.87 6.69 -1.34
N ASN A 145 9.82 6.43 -0.04
CA ASN A 145 10.96 6.56 0.87
C ASN A 145 11.60 5.21 1.25
N GLN A 146 11.07 4.10 0.71
CA GLN A 146 11.46 2.74 1.05
C GLN A 146 12.52 2.12 0.14
N ILE A 147 12.83 2.72 -1.01
CA ILE A 147 13.81 2.15 -1.96
C ILE A 147 15.23 2.50 -1.48
N PRO A 148 16.07 1.50 -1.13
CA PRO A 148 17.46 1.77 -0.74
C PRO A 148 18.23 2.47 -1.87
N GLY A 149 19.05 3.46 -1.53
CA GLY A 149 19.88 4.19 -2.50
C GLY A 149 19.15 5.25 -3.35
N LYS A 150 17.82 5.41 -3.22
CA LYS A 150 17.09 6.52 -3.83
C LYS A 150 16.91 7.69 -2.86
N SER A 151 16.89 8.91 -3.41
CA SER A 151 16.59 10.13 -2.66
C SER A 151 15.17 10.11 -2.13
N LYS A 152 15.01 10.37 -0.83
CA LYS A 152 13.70 10.47 -0.17
C LYS A 152 12.96 11.72 -0.60
N ASN A 153 11.63 11.67 -0.61
CA ASN A 153 10.73 12.78 -0.95
C ASN A 153 10.90 13.35 -2.37
N VAL A 154 11.47 12.56 -3.28
CA VAL A 154 11.57 12.88 -4.70
C VAL A 154 10.45 12.17 -5.45
N GLU A 155 9.76 12.89 -6.34
CA GLU A 155 8.73 12.31 -7.20
C GLU A 155 9.38 11.39 -8.24
N CYS A 156 8.83 10.19 -8.41
CA CYS A 156 9.25 9.32 -9.50
C CYS A 156 8.68 9.84 -10.83
N GLN A 157 9.53 10.46 -11.64
CA GLN A 157 9.15 10.98 -12.97
C GLN A 157 9.18 9.92 -14.08
N GLU A 158 9.72 8.73 -13.79
CA GLU A 158 9.70 7.59 -14.70
C GLU A 158 8.65 6.58 -14.21
N ALA A 159 7.49 6.56 -14.88
CA ALA A 159 6.48 5.51 -14.77
C ALA A 159 6.13 5.02 -16.19
#